data_AF-A0A0A0N6K8-F1
#
_entry.id   AF-A0A0A0N6K8-F1
#
_cell.length_a   1.000
_cell.length_b   1.000
_cell.length_c   1.000
_cell.angle_alpha   90.00
_cell.angle_beta   90.00
_cell.angle_gamma   90.00
#
_symmetry.space_group_name_H-M   'P 1'
#
loop_
_entity.id
_entity.type
_entity.pdbx_description
1 polymer ?
#
loop_
_entity_poly.entity_id
_entity_poly.type
_entity_poly.pdbx_seq_one_letter_code
_entity_poly.pdbx_strand_id
1 'polypeptide(L)' 'MTYATDRIHEEVAYLAYHFHWSLDQILDLEHTDRLRYVDHIARLNER' A
#
# COMPACT_ATOMS: atom_id res chain seq x y z
N MET A 1 0.44 21.65 -5.40
CA MET A 1 1.26 20.51 -5.85
C MET A 1 1.19 19.44 -4.76
N THR A 2 0.12 18.66 -4.78
CA THR A 2 -0.22 17.68 -3.74
C THR A 2 0.28 16.29 -4.15
N TYR A 3 1.53 16.21 -4.61
CA TYR A 3 2.11 14.97 -5.15
C TYR A 3 2.24 13.86 -4.10
N ALA A 4 2.21 14.19 -2.81
CA ALA A 4 2.28 13.21 -1.74
C ALA A 4 0.98 12.41 -1.57
N THR A 5 -0.18 12.97 -1.90
CA THR A 5 -1.47 12.29 -1.68
C THR A 5 -1.78 11.29 -2.78
N ASP A 6 -1.49 11.61 -4.06
CA ASP A 6 -1.65 10.66 -5.17
C ASP A 6 -0.81 9.40 -4.99
N ARG A 7 0.45 9.55 -4.56
CA ARG A 7 1.36 8.42 -4.24
C ARG A 7 0.78 7.50 -3.16
N ILE A 8 0.21 8.08 -2.10
CA ILE A 8 -0.43 7.34 -1.02
C ILE A 8 -1.66 6.59 -1.53
N HIS A 9 -2.46 7.20 -2.41
CA HIS A 9 -3.62 6.56 -3.00
C HIS A 9 -3.26 5.35 -3.86
N GLU A 10 -2.20 5.44 -4.66
CA GLU A 10 -1.71 4.30 -5.46
C GLU A 10 -1.23 3.15 -4.58
N GLU A 11 -0.44 3.43 -3.54
CA GLU A 11 0.03 2.39 -2.61
C GLU A 11 -1.13 1.69 -1.90
N VAL A 12 -2.13 2.45 -1.46
CA VAL A 12 -3.31 1.91 -0.79
C VAL A 12 -4.13 1.06 -1.76
N ALA A 13 -4.31 1.50 -3.01
CA ALA A 13 -5.03 0.73 -4.03
C ALA A 13 -4.31 -0.57 -4.38
N TYR A 14 -2.98 -0.55 -4.47
CA TYR A 14 -2.16 -1.73 -4.72
C TYR A 14 -2.27 -2.77 -3.58
N LEU A 15 -2.20 -2.31 -2.33
CA LEU A 15 -2.38 -3.16 -1.15
C LEU A 15 -3.81 -3.73 -1.08
N ALA A 16 -4.83 -2.90 -1.34
CA ALA A 16 -6.23 -3.34 -1.34
C ALA A 16 -6.49 -4.40 -2.42
N TYR A 17 -5.90 -4.26 -3.60
CA TYR A 17 -6.02 -5.23 -4.70
C TYR A 17 -5.37 -6.58 -4.33
N HIS A 18 -4.20 -6.57 -3.71
CA HIS A 18 -3.46 -7.81 -3.41
C HIS A 18 -3.89 -8.52 -2.12
N PHE A 19 -4.26 -7.78 -1.07
CA PHE A 19 -4.64 -8.36 0.23
C PHE A 19 -6.15 -8.39 0.48
N HIS A 20 -6.96 -7.73 -0.36
CA HIS A 20 -8.40 -7.51 -0.15
C HIS A 20 -8.71 -6.83 1.20
N TRP A 21 -7.76 -6.07 1.76
CA TRP A 21 -7.98 -5.28 2.96
C TRP A 21 -8.85 -4.06 2.67
N SER A 22 -9.68 -3.69 3.65
CA SER A 22 -10.48 -2.47 3.59
C SER A 22 -9.59 -1.24 3.60
N LEU A 23 -9.97 -0.21 2.82
CA LEU A 23 -9.22 1.04 2.70
C LEU A 23 -8.87 1.66 4.07
N ASP A 24 -9.84 1.64 5.00
CA ASP A 24 -9.66 2.10 6.39
C ASP A 24 -8.50 1.40 7.11
N GLN A 25 -8.38 0.08 6.97
CA GLN A 25 -7.29 -0.66 7.63
C GLN A 25 -5.92 -0.31 7.06
N ILE A 26 -5.84 0.01 5.76
CA ILE A 26 -4.58 0.40 5.11
C ILE A 26 -4.23 1.86 5.43
N LEU A 27 -5.24 2.72 5.56
CA LEU A 27 -5.07 4.11 5.97
C LEU A 27 -4.64 4.23 7.44
N ASP A 28 -5.06 3.29 8.29
CA ASP A 28 -4.67 3.19 9.71
C ASP A 28 -3.21 2.70 9.90
N LEU A 29 -2.61 2.08 8.88
CA LEU A 29 -1.20 1.66 8.94
C LEU A 29 -0.24 2.86 8.88
N GLU A 30 0.77 2.81 9.76
CA GLU A 30 1.89 3.74 9.68
C GLU A 30 2.55 3.67 8.30
N HIS A 31 3.02 4.83 7.81
CA HIS A 31 3.61 4.95 6.47
C HIS A 31 4.77 3.95 6.26
N THR A 32 5.57 3.71 7.31
CA THR A 32 6.68 2.74 7.31
C THR A 32 6.20 1.29 7.14
N ASP A 33 5.10 0.92 7.79
CA ASP A 33 4.55 -0.43 7.70
C ASP A 33 3.95 -0.71 6.33
N ARG A 34 3.24 0.28 5.77
CA ARG A 34 2.71 0.22 4.41
C ARG A 34 3.82 -0.05 3.38
N LEU A 35 4.94 0.67 3.47
CA LEU A 35 6.09 0.47 2.60
C LEU A 35 6.68 -0.94 2.75
N ARG A 36 6.75 -1.47 3.98
CA ARG A 36 7.20 -2.85 4.23
C ARG A 36 6.28 -3.87 3.58
N TYR A 37 4.96 -3.71 3.68
CA TYR A 37 4.00 -4.62 3.04
C TYR A 37 4.09 -4.56 1.51
N VAL A 38 4.24 -3.36 0.93
CA VAL A 38 4.42 -3.19 -0.52
C VAL A 38 5.68 -3.94 -1.01
N ASP A 39 6.83 -3.77 -0.34
CA ASP A 39 8.07 -4.51 -0.69
C ASP A 39 7.89 -6.03 -0.57
N HIS A 40 7.15 -6.47 0.45
CA HIS A 40 6.91 -7.89 0.67
C HIS A 40 6.03 -8.52 -0.42
N ILE A 41 4.98 -7.82 -0.86
CA ILE A 41 4.12 -8.25 -1.98
C ILE A 41 4.91 -8.26 -3.29
N ALA A 42 5.73 -7.24 -3.55
CA ALA A 42 6.55 -7.18 -4.75
C ALA A 42 7.47 -8.40 -4.86
N ARG A 43 8.15 -8.77 -3.77
CA ARG A 43 8.98 -9.98 -3.70
C ARG A 43 8.20 -11.29 -3.89
N LEU A 44 6.95 -11.34 -3.43
CA LEU A 44 6.06 -12.50 -3.62
C LEU A 44 5.62 -12.66 -5.07
N ASN A 45 5.36 -11.55 -5.77
CA ASN A 45 4.92 -11.54 -7.17
C ASN A 45 6.06 -11.74 -8.19
N GLU A 46 7.32 -11.45 -7.84
CA GLU A 46 8.48 -11.62 -8.72
C GLU A 46 8.98 -13.08 -8.85
N ARG A 47 8.22 -14.06 -8.34
CA ARG A 47 8.61 -15.48 -8.26
C ARG A 47 7.70 -16.38 -9.07
#